data_AF-A0A2V8CWF9-F1
#
_entry.id   AF-A0A2V8CWF9-F1
#
_cell.length_a   1.000
_cell.length_b   1.000
_cell.length_c   1.000
_cell.angle_alpha   90.00
_cell.angle_beta   90.00
_cell.angle_gamma   90.00
#
_symmetry.space_group_name_H-M   'P 1'
#
loop_
_entity.id
_entity.type
_entity.pdbx_description
1 polymer ?
#
loop_
_entity_poly.entity_id
_entity_poly.type
_entity_poly.pdbx_seq_one_letter_code
_entity_poly.pdbx_strand_id
1 'polypeptide(L)'
;MSLLPYFLQKLRSIEDGDASLLDRSLIVYASPMGNSNVHNHKRCPLIVLGGANGRLPGNVHLKAPAGTPTANVMLSLMHTIGLTDIGQFGDSTGEFSLT
;
A
#
# COMPACT_ATOMS: atom_id res chain seq x y z
N MET A 1 10.32 19.13 9.91
CA MET A 1 10.12 17.71 9.51
C MET A 1 8.92 17.65 8.56
N SER A 2 8.99 16.91 7.46
CA SER A 2 7.84 16.72 6.55
C SER A 2 6.82 15.71 7.13
N LEU A 3 5.61 15.67 6.56
CA LEU A 3 4.47 14.88 7.06
C LEU A 3 4.81 13.40 7.26
N LEU A 4 5.33 12.73 6.22
CA LEU A 4 5.60 11.29 6.21
C LEU A 4 6.64 10.88 7.28
N PRO A 5 7.84 11.49 7.35
CA PRO A 5 8.82 11.17 8.39
C PRO A 5 8.28 11.37 9.81
N TYR A 6 7.54 12.45 10.08
CA TYR A 6 6.93 12.67 11.39
C TYR A 6 5.93 11.55 11.75
N PHE A 7 5.06 11.18 10.80
CA PHE A 7 4.06 10.14 11.01
C PHE A 7 4.70 8.77 11.26
N LEU A 8 5.67 8.37 10.43
CA LEU A 8 6.37 7.09 10.60
C LEU A 8 7.17 7.03 11.90
N GLN A 9 7.82 8.13 12.31
CA GLN A 9 8.52 8.20 13.59
C GLN A 9 7.57 8.05 14.78
N LYS A 10 6.39 8.68 14.71
CA LYS A 10 5.36 8.55 15.74
C LYS A 10 4.83 7.12 15.87
N LEU A 11 4.59 6.44 14.75
CA LEU A 11 4.17 5.02 14.78
C LEU A 11 5.29 4.12 15.32
N ARG A 12 6.54 4.38 14.96
CA ARG A 12 7.69 3.61 15.46
C ARG A 12 7.91 3.77 16.97
N SER A 13 7.57 4.93 17.54
CA SER A 13 7.75 5.18 18.98
C SER A 13 6.65 4.59 19.87
N ILE A 14 5.59 4.05 19.28
CA ILE A 14 4.49 3.41 20.02
C ILE A 14 4.83 1.92 20.12
N GLU A 15 5.05 1.44 21.34
CA GLU A 15 5.17 0.02 21.62
C GLU A 15 3.81 -0.66 21.49
N ASP A 16 3.79 -1.79 20.77
CA ASP A 16 2.64 -2.65 20.63
C ASP A 16 3.15 -4.08 20.85
N GLY A 17 2.97 -4.64 22.05
CA GLY A 17 3.50 -5.96 22.41
C GLY A 17 5.03 -6.06 22.25
N ASP A 18 5.50 -6.98 21.40
CA ASP A 18 6.91 -7.23 21.11
C ASP A 18 7.49 -6.42 19.93
N ALA A 19 6.72 -5.51 19.34
CA ALA A 19 7.13 -4.73 18.17
C ALA A 19 6.61 -3.27 18.25
N SER A 20 6.97 -2.41 17.31
CA SER A 20 6.36 -1.09 17.21
C SER A 20 5.04 -1.14 16.44
N LEU A 21 4.17 -0.15 16.65
CA LEU A 21 2.93 -0.01 15.86
C LEU A 21 3.23 0.10 14.36
N LEU A 22 4.39 0.67 13.98
CA LEU A 22 4.82 0.73 12.58
C LEU A 22 5.10 -0.67 12.00
N ASP A 23 5.69 -1.57 12.78
CA ASP A 23 5.99 -2.94 12.34
C ASP A 23 4.71 -3.75 12.09
N ARG A 24 3.64 -3.46 12.83
CA ARG A 24 2.32 -4.10 12.70
C ARG A 24 1.41 -3.46 11.66
N SER A 25 1.74 -2.27 11.20
CA SER A 25 0.90 -1.51 10.28
C SER A 25 1.22 -1.80 8.81
N LEU A 26 0.18 -1.74 7.98
CA LEU A 26 0.28 -1.57 6.54
C LEU A 26 -0.30 -0.20 6.19
N ILE A 27 0.48 0.66 5.56
CA ILE A 27 0.13 2.05 5.27
C ILE A 27 0.17 2.26 3.75
N VAL A 28 -0.93 2.77 3.20
CA VAL A 28 -1.00 3.20 1.80
C VAL A 28 -1.01 4.73 1.77
N TYR A 29 -0.02 5.33 1.11
CA TYR A 29 0.05 6.75 0.84
C TYR A 29 0.05 6.99 -0.68
N ALA A 30 -1.05 7.53 -1.20
CA ALA A 30 -1.27 7.67 -2.63
C ALA A 30 -2.14 8.89 -2.97
N SER A 31 -2.13 9.30 -4.23
CA SER A 31 -3.14 10.20 -4.77
C SER A 31 -4.34 9.40 -5.28
N PRO A 32 -5.59 9.82 -5.00
CA PRO A 32 -6.75 9.18 -5.61
C PRO A 32 -6.86 9.48 -7.11
N MET A 33 -6.14 10.50 -7.62
CA MET A 33 -6.25 10.94 -9.02
C MET A 33 -4.90 11.34 -9.62
N GLY A 34 -4.66 10.95 -10.87
CA GLY A 34 -3.48 11.34 -11.64
C GLY A 34 -3.73 12.62 -12.45
N ASN A 35 -4.96 12.79 -12.96
CA ASN A 35 -5.43 14.03 -13.57
C ASN A 35 -6.81 14.39 -13.02
N SER A 36 -6.85 15.44 -12.20
CA SER A 36 -8.07 15.89 -11.52
C SER A 36 -9.13 16.45 -12.47
N ASN A 37 -8.75 17.05 -13.62
CA ASN A 37 -9.73 17.62 -14.56
C ASN A 37 -10.68 16.58 -15.16
N VAL A 38 -10.24 15.32 -15.23
CA VAL A 38 -11.05 14.20 -15.75
C VAL A 38 -11.30 13.13 -14.69
N HIS A 39 -11.00 13.43 -13.42
CA HIS A 39 -11.19 12.52 -12.29
C HIS A 39 -10.67 11.09 -12.50
N ASN A 40 -9.54 10.94 -13.22
CA ASN A 40 -9.01 9.61 -13.49
C ASN A 40 -8.07 9.13 -12.37
N HIS A 41 -8.12 7.83 -12.09
CA HIS A 41 -7.25 7.13 -11.13
C HIS A 41 -6.08 6.41 -11.86
N LYS A 42 -5.65 6.94 -13.01
CA LYS A 42 -4.61 6.35 -13.85
C LYS A 42 -3.24 6.92 -13.50
N ARG A 43 -2.23 6.07 -13.40
CA ARG A 43 -0.83 6.46 -13.13
C ARG A 43 -0.69 7.31 -11.85
N CYS A 44 -1.50 7.01 -10.84
CA CYS A 44 -1.35 7.63 -9.53
C CYS A 44 -0.10 7.07 -8.85
N PRO A 45 0.81 7.91 -8.32
CA PRO A 45 1.87 7.41 -7.46
C PRO A 45 1.25 6.81 -6.20
N LEU A 46 1.73 5.62 -5.82
CA LEU A 46 1.32 4.88 -4.64
C LEU A 46 2.56 4.39 -3.91
N ILE A 47 2.62 4.67 -2.62
CA ILE A 47 3.70 4.25 -1.72
C ILE A 47 3.08 3.37 -0.65
N VAL A 48 3.66 2.19 -0.44
CA VAL A 48 3.28 1.27 0.64
C VAL A 48 4.39 1.28 1.68
N LEU A 49 4.02 1.44 2.95
CA LEU A 49 4.92 1.60 4.08
C LEU A 49 4.47 0.73 5.27
N GLY A 50 5.38 0.52 6.22
CA GLY A 50 5.14 -0.31 7.41
C GLY A 50 5.61 -1.75 7.24
N GLY A 51 5.55 -2.52 8.33
CA GLY A 51 6.03 -3.90 8.35
C GLY A 51 4.96 -4.92 8.00
N ALA A 52 3.67 -4.61 8.18
CA ALA A 52 2.55 -5.55 8.04
C ALA A 52 2.82 -6.91 8.72
N ASN A 53 3.41 -6.91 9.92
CA ASN A 53 3.88 -8.11 10.62
C ASN A 53 4.87 -8.96 9.80
N GLY A 54 5.83 -8.30 9.13
CA GLY A 54 6.86 -8.94 8.32
C GLY A 54 6.39 -9.45 6.95
N ARG A 55 5.16 -9.11 6.53
CA ARG A 55 4.59 -9.58 5.26
C ARG A 55 4.86 -8.66 4.08
N LEU A 56 5.30 -7.42 4.32
CA LEU A 56 5.72 -6.51 3.26
C LEU A 56 7.22 -6.67 3.00
N PRO A 57 7.66 -6.94 1.75
CA PRO A 57 9.08 -7.04 1.41
C PRO A 57 9.85 -5.75 1.66
N GLY A 58 9.21 -4.60 1.40
CA GLY A 58 9.83 -3.28 1.49
C GLY A 58 10.97 -3.08 0.47
N ASN A 59 11.58 -1.90 0.48
CA ASN A 59 12.80 -1.56 -0.29
C ASN A 59 12.77 -1.94 -1.79
N VAL A 60 11.59 -1.82 -2.43
CA VAL A 60 11.40 -2.10 -3.85
C VAL A 60 10.72 -0.91 -4.56
N HIS A 61 10.98 -0.77 -5.86
CA HIS A 61 10.27 0.14 -6.74
C HIS A 61 9.74 -0.65 -7.93
N LEU A 62 8.42 -0.78 -7.99
CA LEU A 62 7.74 -1.64 -8.96
C LEU A 62 7.03 -0.77 -9.99
N LYS A 63 7.27 -1.06 -11.27
CA LYS A 63 6.60 -0.39 -12.38
C LYS A 63 5.59 -1.34 -13.01
N ALA A 64 4.32 -1.02 -12.84
CA ALA A 64 3.26 -1.78 -13.51
C ALA A 64 3.23 -1.51 -15.03
N PRO A 65 2.83 -2.50 -15.84
CA PRO A 65 2.48 -2.27 -17.24
C PRO A 65 1.43 -1.17 -17.41
N ALA A 66 1.42 -0.52 -18.58
CA ALA A 66 0.42 0.48 -18.88
C ALA A 66 -0.98 -0.13 -18.90
N GLY A 67 -1.92 0.48 -18.16
CA GLY A 67 -3.30 0.00 -18.07
C GLY A 67 -3.58 -0.97 -16.93
N THR A 68 -2.56 -1.39 -16.16
CA THR A 68 -2.79 -2.16 -14.93
C THR A 68 -3.66 -1.34 -13.95
N PRO A 69 -4.81 -1.88 -13.49
CA PRO A 69 -5.64 -1.22 -12.50
C PRO A 69 -4.89 -1.08 -11.17
N THR A 70 -4.94 0.11 -10.56
CA THR A 70 -4.39 0.35 -9.21
C THR A 70 -5.03 -0.59 -8.18
N ALA A 71 -6.27 -1.00 -8.42
CA ALA A 71 -7.00 -1.95 -7.58
C ALA A 71 -6.33 -3.33 -7.48
N ASN A 72 -5.51 -3.74 -8.45
CA ASN A 72 -4.72 -4.98 -8.36
C ASN A 72 -3.73 -4.94 -7.18
N VAL A 73 -3.13 -3.77 -6.91
CA VAL A 73 -2.27 -3.58 -5.74
C VAL A 73 -3.09 -3.68 -4.46
N MET A 74 -4.27 -3.05 -4.42
CA MET A 74 -5.14 -3.08 -3.23
C MET A 74 -5.59 -4.51 -2.91
N LEU A 75 -5.94 -5.31 -3.91
CA LEU A 75 -6.26 -6.73 -3.74
C LEU A 75 -5.08 -7.50 -3.12
N SER A 76 -3.87 -7.32 -3.63
CA SER A 76 -2.66 -7.93 -3.07
C SER A 76 -2.36 -7.48 -1.64
N LEU A 77 -2.65 -6.23 -1.29
CA LEU A 77 -2.48 -5.72 0.09
C LEU A 77 -3.53 -6.33 1.03
N MET A 78 -4.77 -6.55 0.57
CA MET A 78 -5.81 -7.27 1.34
C MET A 78 -5.38 -8.70 1.64
N HIS A 79 -4.83 -9.40 0.65
CA HIS A 79 -4.31 -10.75 0.84
C HIS A 79 -3.09 -10.76 1.76
N THR A 80 -2.21 -9.75 1.64
CA THR A 80 -1.08 -9.53 2.56
C THR A 80 -1.55 -9.43 4.02
N ILE A 81 -2.72 -8.86 4.31
CA ILE A 81 -3.25 -8.78 5.69
C ILE A 81 -4.17 -9.93 6.07
N GLY A 82 -4.25 -11.00 5.27
CA GLY A 82 -4.96 -12.24 5.58
C GLY A 82 -6.38 -12.35 5.04
N LEU A 83 -6.85 -11.39 4.24
CA LEU A 83 -8.18 -11.44 3.60
C LEU A 83 -8.14 -12.21 2.28
N THR A 84 -7.63 -13.44 2.29
CA THR A 84 -7.32 -14.22 1.07
C THR A 84 -8.54 -14.80 0.35
N ASP A 85 -9.73 -14.67 0.93
CA ASP A 85 -11.01 -15.10 0.37
C ASP A 85 -11.64 -14.03 -0.56
N ILE A 86 -11.07 -12.83 -0.61
CA ILE A 86 -11.54 -11.75 -1.48
C ILE A 86 -11.12 -12.02 -2.93
N GLY A 87 -12.07 -12.38 -3.79
CA GLY A 87 -11.77 -12.65 -5.20
C GLY A 87 -11.54 -11.39 -6.06
N GLN A 88 -12.02 -10.22 -5.62
CA GLN A 88 -11.96 -8.98 -6.39
C GLN A 88 -12.09 -7.75 -5.49
N PHE A 89 -11.39 -6.66 -5.85
CA PHE A 89 -11.56 -5.34 -5.25
C PHE A 89 -11.71 -4.29 -6.35
N GLY A 90 -12.80 -3.51 -6.34
CA GLY A 90 -13.03 -2.48 -7.37
C GLY A 90 -12.98 -3.04 -8.78
N ASP A 91 -12.15 -2.42 -9.64
CA ASP A 91 -11.89 -2.85 -11.02
C ASP A 91 -10.66 -3.76 -11.16
N SER A 92 -10.22 -4.41 -10.07
CA SER A 92 -9.09 -5.32 -10.12
C SER A 92 -9.35 -6.47 -11.11
N THR A 93 -8.33 -6.79 -11.88
CA THR A 93 -8.31 -7.91 -12.85
C THR A 93 -7.50 -9.11 -12.35
N GLY A 94 -6.88 -8.97 -11.18
CA GLY A 94 -6.03 -9.95 -10.54
C GLY A 94 -5.12 -9.28 -9.50
N GLU A 95 -4.21 -10.04 -8.93
CA GLU A 95 -3.19 -9.53 -8.02
C GLU A 95 -2.06 -8.80 -8.77
N PHE A 96 -1.34 -7.95 -8.04
CA PHE A 96 -0.08 -7.36 -8.49
C PHE A 96 1.07 -7.86 -7.61
N SER A 97 2.13 -8.40 -8.23
CA SER A 97 3.33 -8.84 -7.50
C SER A 97 3.92 -7.68 -6.71
N LEU A 98 4.12 -7.86 -5.40
CA LEU A 98 4.76 -6.87 -4.51
C LEU A 98 6.28 -7.11 -4.36
N THR A 99 6.84 -7.97 -5.21
CA THR A 99 8.27 -8.32 -5.31
C THR A 99 8.73 -8.27 -6.75
#